data_AF-A0A9W7CFA1-F1
#
_entry.id   AF-A0A9W7CFA1-F1
#
_cell.length_a   1.000
_cell.length_b   1.000
_cell.length_c   1.000
_cell.angle_alpha   90.00
_cell.angle_beta   90.00
_cell.angle_gamma   90.00
#
_symmetry.space_group_name_H-M   'P 1'
#
loop_
_entity.id
_entity.type
_entity.pdbx_description
1 polymer ?
#
loop_
_entity_poly.entity_id
_entity_poly.type
_entity_poly.pdbx_seq_one_letter_code
_entity_poly.pdbx_strand_id
1 'polypeptide(L)'
;AFDTKEAGSLGYFDTNNLSQLKDKTADPMGRLEKDEKQKQKQVTANARVEGLLNLSSRDYLEDYKTNSDLRRSFRSDRKVRQKRKLDGAKAGLAVPMVDERADDITAAKKTKFTGGERKCRDDEKSRMKAVRSGGIFGGARKGERGKSKVEQGKTKRIRSARTVTLMKKKKNIKETKKQSRKAPNALAALADYGSSDSEG
;
A
#
# COMPACT_ATOMS: atom_id res chain seq x y z
N ALA A 1 -45.81 15.56 -12.93
CA ALA A 1 -46.29 15.90 -11.58
C ALA A 1 -45.50 15.05 -10.60
N PHE A 2 -44.75 15.70 -9.72
CA PHE A 2 -44.01 15.06 -8.63
C PHE A 2 -44.99 14.45 -7.62
N ASP A 3 -44.61 13.32 -7.02
CA ASP A 3 -44.73 13.18 -5.56
C ASP A 3 -43.87 12.03 -5.05
N THR A 4 -42.67 12.40 -4.64
CA THR A 4 -41.83 11.64 -3.71
C THR A 4 -42.49 11.67 -2.34
N LYS A 5 -43.27 10.65 -2.00
CA LYS A 5 -43.76 10.48 -0.64
C LYS A 5 -42.63 9.95 0.26
N GLU A 6 -42.10 10.87 1.07
CA GLU A 6 -41.69 10.69 2.47
C GLU A 6 -40.50 9.72 2.68
N ALA A 7 -39.24 10.14 2.78
CA ALA A 7 -38.64 11.18 3.62
C ALA A 7 -39.14 11.14 5.09
N GLY A 8 -38.35 10.48 5.94
CA GLY A 8 -38.26 10.83 7.36
C GLY A 8 -38.87 9.84 8.34
N SER A 9 -38.17 8.72 8.61
CA SER A 9 -38.24 8.07 9.92
C SER A 9 -37.54 8.96 10.96
N LEU A 10 -38.11 10.14 11.23
CA LEU A 10 -37.74 10.96 12.37
C LEU A 10 -38.25 10.26 13.63
N GLY A 11 -37.41 10.30 14.66
CA GLY A 11 -37.57 9.54 15.89
C GLY A 11 -38.98 9.59 16.47
N TYR A 12 -39.44 8.41 16.86
CA TYR A 12 -40.51 8.22 17.83
C TYR A 12 -40.09 8.93 19.13
N PHE A 13 -40.38 10.23 19.24
CA PHE A 13 -40.51 10.86 20.54
C PHE A 13 -41.88 10.45 21.07
N ASP A 14 -41.88 9.67 22.15
CA ASP A 14 -43.09 9.29 22.89
C ASP A 14 -43.84 10.55 23.33
N THR A 15 -44.80 10.99 22.53
CA THR A 15 -45.72 12.11 22.84
C THR A 15 -46.69 11.76 23.97
N ASN A 16 -46.71 10.49 24.41
CA ASN A 16 -47.54 9.99 25.51
C ASN A 16 -47.12 10.45 26.91
N ASN A 17 -46.01 11.19 27.04
CA ASN A 17 -45.56 11.69 28.36
C ASN A 17 -46.07 13.10 28.73
N LEU A 18 -46.66 13.86 27.80
CA LEU A 18 -47.01 15.26 28.05
C LEU A 18 -48.33 15.43 28.83
N SER A 19 -49.29 14.52 28.64
CA SER A 19 -50.55 14.49 29.39
C SER A 19 -50.39 13.99 30.83
N GLN A 20 -49.34 13.20 31.10
CA GLN A 20 -49.06 12.68 32.44
C GLN A 20 -48.30 13.68 33.33
N LEU A 21 -47.91 14.86 32.83
CA LEU A 21 -47.11 15.81 33.60
C LEU A 21 -47.96 16.73 34.49
N LYS A 22 -49.26 16.90 34.17
CA LYS A 22 -50.13 17.85 34.87
C LYS A 22 -50.78 17.29 36.14
N ASP A 23 -50.86 15.95 36.29
CA ASP A 23 -51.48 15.29 37.45
C ASP A 23 -50.53 14.36 38.22
N LYS A 24 -49.21 14.58 38.17
CA LYS A 24 -48.25 13.83 38.98
C LYS A 24 -48.15 14.41 40.40
N THR A 25 -49.08 13.89 41.20
CA THR A 25 -49.13 13.78 42.66
C THR A 25 -49.14 15.09 43.45
N ALA A 26 -50.29 15.38 44.04
CA ALA A 26 -50.45 16.40 45.09
C ALA A 26 -49.65 16.09 46.37
N ASP A 27 -49.07 14.89 46.48
CA ASP A 27 -48.24 14.45 47.60
C ASP A 27 -46.73 14.53 47.25
N PRO A 28 -45.93 15.30 48.01
CA PRO A 28 -44.47 15.37 47.84
C PRO A 28 -43.77 14.02 48.05
N MET A 29 -44.28 13.15 48.93
CA MET A 29 -43.66 11.84 49.20
C MET A 29 -43.80 10.88 48.01
N GLY A 30 -44.96 10.91 47.34
CA GLY A 30 -45.19 10.10 46.13
C GLY A 30 -44.33 10.50 44.92
N ARG A 31 -43.76 11.71 44.89
CA ARG A 31 -42.78 12.13 43.87
C ARG A 31 -41.42 11.51 44.13
N LEU A 32 -40.94 11.61 45.36
CA LEU A 32 -39.64 11.07 45.76
C LEU A 32 -39.56 9.55 45.53
N GLU A 33 -40.61 8.80 45.87
CA GLU A 33 -40.64 7.35 45.65
C GLU A 33 -40.54 6.99 44.15
N LYS A 34 -41.18 7.77 43.28
CA LYS A 34 -41.12 7.55 41.82
C LYS A 34 -39.74 7.92 41.28
N ASP A 35 -39.16 9.01 41.76
CA ASP A 35 -37.83 9.45 41.36
C ASP A 35 -36.76 8.42 41.78
N GLU A 36 -36.88 7.83 42.97
CA GLU A 36 -36.02 6.73 43.41
C GLU A 36 -36.20 5.48 42.54
N LYS A 37 -37.43 5.07 42.27
CA LYS A 37 -37.72 3.94 41.36
C LYS A 37 -37.19 4.19 39.95
N GLN A 38 -37.27 5.43 39.45
CA GLN A 38 -36.75 5.79 38.14
C GLN A 38 -35.22 5.79 38.12
N LYS A 39 -34.57 6.31 39.16
CA LYS A 39 -33.11 6.23 39.33
C LYS A 39 -32.63 4.77 39.36
N GLN A 40 -33.29 3.91 40.12
CA GLN A 40 -32.96 2.48 40.16
C GLN A 40 -33.12 1.82 38.78
N LYS A 41 -34.22 2.11 38.07
CA LYS A 41 -34.40 1.62 36.69
C LYS A 41 -33.30 2.11 35.76
N GLN A 42 -32.90 3.37 35.84
CA GLN A 42 -31.81 3.92 35.04
C GLN A 42 -30.47 3.25 35.35
N VAL A 43 -30.14 3.05 36.63
CA VAL A 43 -28.91 2.34 37.03
C VAL A 43 -28.88 0.93 36.46
N THR A 44 -29.98 0.18 36.58
CA THR A 44 -30.04 -1.18 36.02
C THR A 44 -29.99 -1.20 34.50
N ALA A 45 -30.61 -0.22 33.82
CA ALA A 45 -30.56 -0.09 32.37
C ALA A 45 -29.14 0.25 31.89
N ASN A 46 -28.47 1.18 32.54
CA ASN A 46 -27.09 1.57 32.23
C ASN A 46 -26.13 0.38 32.40
N ALA A 47 -26.24 -0.36 33.51
CA ALA A 47 -25.44 -1.56 33.74
C ALA A 47 -25.65 -2.63 32.66
N ARG A 48 -26.89 -2.79 32.17
CA ARG A 48 -27.18 -3.71 31.04
C ARG A 48 -26.56 -3.23 29.74
N VAL A 49 -26.66 -1.94 29.44
CA VAL A 49 -26.07 -1.34 28.23
C VAL A 49 -24.54 -1.45 28.26
N GLU A 50 -23.91 -1.18 29.40
CA GLU A 50 -22.46 -1.35 29.58
C GLU A 50 -22.06 -2.82 29.42
N GLY A 51 -22.83 -3.76 29.98
CA GLY A 51 -22.61 -5.19 29.78
C GLY A 51 -22.65 -5.60 28.31
N LEU A 52 -23.66 -5.13 27.57
CA LEU A 52 -23.80 -5.38 26.13
C LEU A 52 -22.69 -4.72 25.31
N LEU A 53 -22.31 -3.50 25.65
CA LEU A 53 -21.21 -2.79 25.01
C LEU A 53 -19.90 -3.55 25.21
N ASN A 54 -19.63 -4.02 26.43
CA ASN A 54 -18.42 -4.78 26.76
C ASN A 54 -18.37 -6.12 26.01
N LEU A 55 -19.47 -6.87 25.96
CA LEU A 55 -19.59 -8.09 25.17
C LEU A 55 -19.33 -7.83 23.68
N SER A 56 -20.02 -6.84 23.11
CA SER A 56 -19.86 -6.49 21.70
C SER A 56 -18.44 -6.04 21.37
N SER A 57 -17.85 -5.17 22.21
CA SER A 57 -16.53 -4.62 21.97
C SER A 57 -15.46 -5.70 21.99
N ARG A 58 -15.56 -6.69 22.90
CA ARG A 58 -14.62 -7.81 22.99
C ARG A 58 -14.63 -8.66 21.72
N ASP A 59 -15.81 -9.00 21.22
CA ASP A 59 -15.93 -9.88 20.05
C ASP A 59 -15.47 -9.18 18.76
N TYR A 60 -15.89 -7.92 18.56
CA TYR A 60 -15.53 -7.17 17.35
C TYR A 60 -14.04 -6.78 17.27
N LEU A 61 -13.38 -6.55 18.42
CA LEU A 61 -11.95 -6.21 18.44
C LEU A 61 -11.07 -7.36 17.98
N GLU A 62 -11.36 -8.58 18.43
CA GLU A 62 -10.56 -9.75 18.07
C GLU A 62 -10.81 -10.19 16.62
N ASP A 63 -12.08 -10.18 16.17
CA ASP A 63 -12.42 -10.48 14.78
C ASP A 63 -11.84 -9.47 13.79
N TYR A 64 -11.80 -8.19 14.16
CA TYR A 64 -11.19 -7.17 13.30
C TYR A 64 -9.68 -7.33 13.20
N LYS A 65 -8.98 -7.57 14.32
CA LYS A 65 -7.53 -7.77 14.35
C LYS A 65 -7.13 -9.00 13.53
N THR A 66 -7.78 -10.14 13.77
CA THR A 66 -7.51 -11.39 13.04
C THR A 66 -7.73 -11.24 11.54
N ASN A 67 -8.83 -10.61 11.12
CA ASN A 67 -9.09 -10.33 9.70
C ASN A 67 -8.09 -9.35 9.08
N SER A 68 -7.66 -8.34 9.84
CA SER A 68 -6.61 -7.41 9.41
C SER A 68 -5.29 -8.13 9.18
N ASP A 69 -4.88 -8.99 10.11
CA ASP A 69 -3.65 -9.78 10.02
C ASP A 69 -3.70 -10.79 8.87
N LEU A 70 -4.84 -11.45 8.66
CA LEU A 70 -5.06 -12.33 7.52
C LEU A 70 -4.94 -11.59 6.19
N ARG A 71 -5.57 -10.40 6.08
CA ARG A 71 -5.43 -9.57 4.88
C ARG A 71 -3.99 -9.12 4.68
N ARG A 72 -3.27 -8.83 5.76
CA ARG A 72 -1.87 -8.42 5.73
C ARG A 72 -0.97 -9.55 5.22
N SER A 73 -1.16 -10.79 5.67
CA SER A 73 -0.38 -11.95 5.20
C SER A 73 -0.61 -12.22 3.70
N PHE A 74 -1.86 -12.21 3.24
CA PHE A 74 -2.14 -12.38 1.81
C PHE A 74 -1.54 -11.27 0.95
N ARG A 75 -1.54 -10.02 1.45
CA ARG A 75 -0.91 -8.88 0.76
C ARG A 75 0.61 -9.03 0.72
N SER A 76 1.26 -9.44 1.81
CA SER A 76 2.71 -9.70 1.79
C SER A 76 3.06 -10.82 0.81
N ASP A 77 2.28 -11.90 0.81
CA ASP A 77 2.53 -13.05 -0.06
C ASP A 77 2.32 -12.71 -1.54
N ARG A 78 1.29 -11.92 -1.85
CA ARG A 78 1.08 -11.39 -3.21
C ARG A 78 2.28 -10.54 -3.64
N LYS A 79 2.79 -9.68 -2.76
CA LYS A 79 3.96 -8.83 -3.05
C LYS A 79 5.22 -9.65 -3.30
N VAL A 80 5.47 -10.68 -2.48
CA VAL A 80 6.60 -11.60 -2.65
C VAL A 80 6.49 -12.35 -3.99
N ARG A 81 5.32 -12.92 -4.30
CA ARG A 81 5.07 -13.60 -5.58
C ARG A 81 5.27 -12.68 -6.78
N GLN A 82 4.81 -11.43 -6.70
CA GLN A 82 5.01 -10.45 -7.77
C GLN A 82 6.49 -10.12 -7.94
N LYS A 83 7.23 -9.94 -6.84
CA LYS A 83 8.69 -9.73 -6.89
C LYS A 83 9.40 -10.90 -7.57
N ARG A 84 9.08 -12.15 -7.18
CA ARG A 84 9.64 -13.38 -7.79
C ARG A 84 9.34 -13.47 -9.29
N LYS A 85 8.14 -13.07 -9.72
CA LYS A 85 7.79 -12.98 -11.16
C LYS A 85 8.62 -11.93 -11.90
N LEU A 86 8.78 -10.75 -11.31
CA LEU A 86 9.59 -9.68 -11.90
C LEU A 86 11.07 -10.07 -11.98
N ASP A 87 11.59 -10.74 -10.95
CA ASP A 87 12.98 -11.19 -10.93
C ASP A 87 13.22 -12.31 -11.96
N GLY A 88 12.28 -13.25 -12.12
CA GLY A 88 12.28 -14.21 -13.23
C GLY A 88 12.25 -13.53 -14.60
N ALA A 89 11.37 -12.55 -14.79
CA ALA A 89 11.29 -11.80 -16.04
C ALA A 89 12.59 -11.04 -16.36
N LYS A 90 13.28 -10.47 -15.35
CA LYS A 90 14.60 -9.83 -15.54
C LYS A 90 15.68 -10.84 -15.96
N ALA A 91 15.57 -12.08 -15.50
CA ALA A 91 16.45 -13.17 -15.92
C ALA A 91 16.05 -13.80 -17.27
N GLY A 92 15.01 -13.27 -17.94
CA GLY A 92 14.48 -13.81 -19.20
C GLY A 92 13.65 -15.08 -19.02
N LEU A 93 13.23 -15.40 -17.80
CA LEU A 93 12.43 -16.58 -17.47
C LEU A 93 10.95 -16.20 -17.41
N ALA A 94 10.09 -17.03 -18.01
CA ALA A 94 8.63 -16.90 -17.91
C ALA A 94 8.06 -17.44 -16.59
N VAL A 95 8.90 -18.07 -15.77
CA VAL A 95 8.52 -18.74 -14.52
C VAL A 95 8.97 -17.87 -13.33
N PRO A 96 8.19 -17.79 -12.23
CA PRO A 96 8.62 -17.09 -11.03
C PRO A 96 9.90 -17.71 -10.46
N MET A 97 10.87 -16.87 -10.11
CA MET A 97 12.08 -17.34 -9.42
C MET A 97 11.75 -17.88 -8.03
N VAL A 98 12.42 -18.97 -7.65
CA VAL A 98 12.41 -19.51 -6.29
C VAL A 98 13.51 -18.82 -5.48
N ASP A 99 13.39 -18.84 -4.16
CA ASP A 99 14.43 -18.29 -3.28
C ASP A 99 15.69 -19.14 -3.36
N GLU A 100 16.86 -18.50 -3.33
CA GLU A 100 18.15 -19.19 -3.34
C GLU A 100 18.34 -19.99 -2.05
N ARG A 101 18.51 -21.31 -2.17
CA ARG A 101 18.89 -22.16 -1.04
C ARG A 101 20.40 -22.35 -1.01
N ALA A 102 20.96 -22.38 0.20
CA ALA A 102 22.39 -22.61 0.40
C ALA A 102 22.84 -23.96 -0.19
N ASP A 103 21.99 -24.98 -0.07
CA ASP A 103 22.25 -26.32 -0.61
C ASP A 103 22.43 -26.28 -2.12
N ASP A 104 21.55 -25.57 -2.84
CA ASP A 104 21.62 -25.41 -4.29
C ASP A 104 22.92 -24.72 -4.72
N ILE A 105 23.36 -23.70 -3.98
CA ILE A 105 24.63 -23.00 -4.22
C ILE A 105 25.81 -23.96 -4.05
N THR A 106 25.79 -24.80 -3.01
CA THR A 106 26.87 -25.77 -2.78
C THR A 106 26.90 -26.85 -3.85
N ALA A 107 25.73 -27.33 -4.29
CA ALA A 107 25.62 -28.30 -5.37
C ALA A 107 26.14 -27.71 -6.69
N ALA A 108 25.71 -26.49 -7.05
CA ALA A 108 26.16 -25.80 -8.25
C ALA A 108 27.68 -25.51 -8.27
N LYS A 109 28.30 -25.27 -7.11
CA LYS A 109 29.76 -25.13 -7.02
C LYS A 109 30.52 -26.43 -7.23
N LYS A 110 29.91 -27.57 -6.88
CA LYS A 110 30.51 -28.90 -7.02
C LYS A 110 30.37 -29.46 -8.44
N THR A 111 29.36 -29.01 -9.19
CA THR A 111 29.19 -29.43 -10.59
C THR A 111 30.31 -28.90 -11.47
N LYS A 112 31.06 -29.81 -12.09
CA LYS A 112 32.09 -29.49 -13.08
C LYS A 112 31.49 -29.66 -14.47
N PHE A 113 31.31 -28.57 -15.20
CA PHE A 113 30.89 -28.62 -16.60
C PHE A 113 32.07 -29.07 -17.47
N THR A 114 31.85 -30.06 -18.33
CA THR A 114 32.86 -30.60 -19.24
C THR A 114 33.12 -29.61 -20.38
N GLY A 115 34.05 -28.67 -20.16
CA GLY A 115 34.93 -28.04 -21.16
C GLY A 115 34.34 -27.16 -22.29
N GLY A 116 33.03 -27.16 -22.54
CA GLY A 116 32.43 -26.43 -23.66
C GLY A 116 32.15 -24.95 -23.39
N GLU A 117 31.85 -24.58 -22.15
CA GLU A 117 31.32 -23.25 -21.82
C GLU A 117 32.31 -22.10 -22.03
N ARG A 118 33.60 -22.34 -21.75
CA ARG A 118 34.64 -21.32 -21.97
C ARG A 118 34.82 -21.01 -23.44
N LYS A 119 34.85 -22.05 -24.29
CA LYS A 119 34.96 -21.90 -25.74
C LYS A 119 33.77 -21.12 -26.30
N CYS A 120 32.53 -21.50 -25.96
CA CYS A 120 31.34 -20.78 -26.41
C CYS A 120 31.34 -19.29 -26.01
N ARG A 121 31.79 -18.98 -24.77
CA ARG A 121 31.85 -17.59 -24.30
C ARG A 121 32.93 -16.76 -25.01
N ASP A 122 34.09 -17.35 -25.28
CA ASP A 122 35.17 -16.70 -26.00
C ASP A 122 34.82 -16.51 -27.49
N ASP A 123 34.11 -17.49 -28.07
CA ASP A 123 33.58 -17.44 -29.44
C ASP A 123 32.51 -16.35 -29.59
N GLU A 124 31.57 -16.24 -28.65
CA GLU A 124 30.56 -15.16 -28.67
C GLU A 124 31.22 -13.78 -28.50
N LYS A 125 32.17 -13.66 -27.58
CA LYS A 125 32.88 -12.42 -27.32
C LYS A 125 33.72 -11.98 -28.51
N SER A 126 34.38 -12.92 -29.19
CA SER A 126 35.13 -12.65 -30.42
C SER A 126 34.20 -12.25 -31.57
N ARG A 127 33.04 -12.90 -31.72
CA ARG A 127 32.00 -12.55 -32.71
C ARG A 127 31.42 -11.15 -32.47
N MET A 128 31.08 -10.82 -31.23
CA MET A 128 30.62 -9.48 -30.83
C MET A 128 31.69 -8.40 -31.05
N LYS A 129 32.96 -8.72 -30.81
CA LYS A 129 34.08 -7.82 -31.10
C LYS A 129 34.21 -7.59 -32.61
N ALA A 130 34.10 -8.65 -33.41
CA ALA A 130 34.15 -8.57 -34.87
C ALA A 130 33.00 -7.71 -35.44
N VAL A 131 31.77 -7.84 -34.93
CA VAL A 131 30.63 -6.97 -35.32
C VAL A 131 30.82 -5.52 -34.88
N ARG A 132 31.44 -5.27 -33.73
CA ARG A 132 31.74 -3.90 -33.27
C ARG A 132 32.88 -3.24 -34.04
N SER A 133 33.89 -4.00 -34.46
CA SER A 133 35.06 -3.47 -35.18
C SER A 133 34.89 -3.48 -36.70
N GLY A 134 34.15 -4.45 -37.24
CA GLY A 134 33.79 -4.52 -38.65
C GLY A 134 32.51 -3.72 -38.84
N GLY A 135 32.62 -2.56 -39.49
CA GLY A 135 31.44 -1.74 -39.80
C GLY A 135 30.34 -2.55 -40.47
N ILE A 136 29.09 -2.24 -40.15
CA ILE A 136 27.87 -2.94 -40.61
C ILE A 136 27.76 -2.97 -42.15
N PHE A 137 28.48 -2.07 -42.83
CA PHE A 137 28.60 -1.97 -44.29
C PHE A 137 29.91 -2.55 -44.84
N GLY A 138 30.56 -3.45 -44.10
CA GLY A 138 31.75 -4.16 -44.54
C GLY A 138 31.38 -5.31 -45.48
N GLY A 139 31.19 -4.99 -46.77
CA GLY A 139 31.06 -5.97 -47.83
C GLY A 139 32.15 -7.04 -47.75
N ALA A 140 31.73 -8.28 -48.01
CA ALA A 140 32.51 -9.50 -47.93
C ALA A 140 33.98 -9.35 -48.37
N ARG A 141 34.93 -9.53 -47.44
CA ARG A 141 36.28 -9.93 -47.81
C ARG A 141 36.33 -11.46 -47.82
N LYS A 142 35.89 -12.05 -48.93
CA LYS A 142 36.37 -13.38 -49.32
C LYS A 142 37.88 -13.27 -49.50
N GLY A 143 38.59 -14.30 -49.03
CA GLY A 143 40.04 -14.30 -48.94
C GLY A 143 40.71 -13.92 -50.26
N GLU A 144 41.66 -12.99 -50.16
CA GLU A 144 42.69 -12.85 -51.18
C GLU A 144 43.98 -12.39 -50.50
N ARG A 145 45.04 -13.13 -50.80
CA ARG A 145 46.41 -12.85 -50.35
C ARG A 145 46.91 -11.61 -51.10
N GLY A 146 46.56 -10.42 -50.61
CA GLY A 146 47.05 -9.15 -51.14
C GLY A 146 48.05 -8.50 -50.19
N LYS A 147 49.35 -8.58 -50.51
CA LYS A 147 50.36 -7.73 -49.89
C LYS A 147 50.08 -6.29 -50.33
N SER A 148 49.51 -5.45 -49.47
CA SER A 148 49.51 -4.01 -49.68
C SER A 148 50.03 -3.32 -48.43
N LYS A 149 51.30 -2.86 -48.53
CA LYS A 149 51.82 -1.77 -47.70
C LYS A 149 50.86 -0.59 -47.86
N VAL A 150 50.20 -0.18 -46.79
CA VAL A 150 49.50 1.10 -46.74
C VAL A 150 49.91 1.79 -45.45
N GLU A 151 50.31 3.03 -45.63
CA GLU A 151 51.09 3.88 -44.75
C GLU A 151 50.45 4.17 -43.41
N GLN A 152 51.30 4.59 -42.47
CA GLN A 152 50.94 5.11 -41.15
C GLN A 152 50.14 6.41 -41.28
N GLY A 153 48.85 6.29 -41.60
CA GLY A 153 47.89 7.38 -41.45
C GLY A 153 47.61 7.61 -39.98
N LYS A 154 48.19 8.69 -39.43
CA LYS A 154 47.89 9.22 -38.08
C LYS A 154 46.39 9.49 -37.96
N THR A 155 45.61 8.54 -37.44
CA THR A 155 44.20 8.77 -37.10
C THR A 155 44.14 9.71 -35.91
N LYS A 156 43.80 10.98 -36.16
CA LYS A 156 43.49 11.96 -35.11
C LYS A 156 42.30 11.43 -34.30
N ARG A 157 42.54 11.16 -33.01
CA ARG A 157 41.49 10.85 -32.03
C ARG A 157 40.54 12.05 -31.95
N ILE A 158 39.36 11.93 -32.55
CA ILE A 158 38.27 12.88 -32.26
C ILE A 158 37.79 12.54 -30.85
N ARG A 159 38.32 13.27 -29.85
CA ARG A 159 37.70 13.34 -28.53
C ARG A 159 36.44 14.18 -28.67
N SER A 160 35.30 13.55 -28.97
CA SER A 160 34.01 14.22 -28.76
C SER A 160 33.76 14.27 -27.26
N ALA A 161 34.15 15.37 -26.63
CA ALA A 161 33.66 15.74 -25.30
C ALA A 161 32.16 16.03 -25.45
N ARG A 162 31.33 14.99 -25.36
CA ARG A 162 29.88 15.17 -25.30
C ARG A 162 29.53 15.49 -23.86
N THR A 163 29.48 16.78 -23.57
CA THR A 163 28.76 17.34 -22.43
C THR A 163 27.28 16.95 -22.58
N VAL A 164 26.88 15.89 -21.88
CA VAL A 164 25.47 15.63 -21.61
C VAL A 164 25.24 16.00 -20.15
N THR A 165 25.06 17.30 -19.90
CA THR A 165 24.33 17.77 -18.73
C THR A 165 22.86 17.39 -18.91
N LEU A 166 22.55 16.10 -18.76
CA LEU A 166 21.17 15.66 -18.65
C LEU A 166 20.75 15.81 -17.19
N MET A 167 19.76 16.68 -17.02
CA MET A 167 19.21 17.15 -15.76
C MET A 167 19.03 16.03 -14.72
N LYS A 168 19.78 16.12 -13.62
CA LYS A 168 19.47 15.39 -12.39
C LYS A 168 18.22 16.01 -11.77
N LYS A 169 17.02 15.67 -12.25
CA LYS A 169 15.80 15.88 -11.46
C LYS A 169 15.75 14.80 -10.39
N LYS A 170 16.44 15.07 -9.27
CA LYS A 170 16.24 14.36 -8.01
C LYS A 170 14.76 14.47 -7.66
N LYS A 171 13.99 13.40 -7.83
CA LYS A 171 12.73 13.25 -7.11
C LYS A 171 13.10 12.87 -5.68
N ASN A 172 13.28 13.88 -4.83
CA ASN A 172 13.20 13.73 -3.39
C ASN A 172 11.77 13.29 -3.06
N ILE A 173 11.51 11.98 -3.02
CA ILE A 173 10.31 11.42 -2.39
C ILE A 173 10.66 11.22 -0.90
N LYS A 174 10.92 12.33 -0.23
CA LYS A 174 10.99 12.45 1.23
C LYS A 174 10.65 13.90 1.53
N GLU A 175 9.36 14.19 1.63
CA GLU A 175 8.73 15.32 2.34
C GLU A 175 7.33 15.63 1.76
N THR A 176 6.45 14.64 1.80
CA THR A 176 5.00 14.90 1.94
C THR A 176 4.47 14.03 3.06
N LYS A 177 5.07 14.21 4.23
CA LYS A 177 4.61 13.60 5.49
C LYS A 177 4.53 14.66 6.59
N LYS A 178 4.02 15.84 6.27
CA LYS A 178 3.66 16.90 7.22
C LYS A 178 2.70 17.88 6.55
N GLN A 179 1.51 17.43 6.15
CA GLN A 179 0.39 18.35 5.80
C GLN A 179 -1.00 17.70 5.69
N SER A 180 -1.18 16.41 6.01
CA SER A 180 -2.53 15.79 6.07
C SER A 180 -2.99 15.39 7.48
N ARG A 181 -2.29 15.83 8.53
CA ARG A 181 -2.77 15.71 9.92
C ARG A 181 -3.34 17.02 10.39
N LYS A 182 -4.50 17.38 9.85
CA LYS A 182 -5.49 18.27 10.44
C LYS A 182 -6.79 18.06 9.67
N ALA A 183 -7.27 16.81 9.65
CA ALA A 183 -8.70 16.63 9.58
C ALA A 183 -9.23 17.11 10.94
N PRO A 184 -10.22 18.02 10.99
CA PRO A 184 -10.87 18.34 12.25
C PRO A 184 -11.43 17.03 12.82
N ASN A 185 -11.02 16.69 14.03
CA ASN A 185 -11.61 15.58 14.76
C ASN A 185 -13.12 15.88 14.85
N ALA A 186 -13.98 14.97 14.39
CA ALA A 186 -15.44 15.18 14.44
C ALA A 186 -15.94 15.48 15.87
N LEU A 187 -15.18 15.02 16.88
CA LEU A 187 -15.36 15.32 18.30
C LEU A 187 -15.09 16.80 18.67
N ALA A 188 -14.20 17.50 17.96
CA ALA A 188 -13.90 18.92 18.21
C ALA A 188 -14.93 19.86 17.56
N ALA A 189 -15.53 19.47 16.43
CA ALA A 189 -16.57 20.25 15.76
C ALA A 189 -17.91 20.26 16.51
N LEU A 190 -18.12 19.33 17.46
CA LEU A 190 -19.32 19.28 18.30
C LEU A 190 -19.20 20.17 19.55
N ALA A 191 -17.98 20.55 19.95
CA ALA A 191 -17.75 21.39 21.12
C ALA A 191 -18.07 22.87 20.87
N ASP A 192 -17.96 23.35 19.62
CA ASP A 192 -18.26 24.75 19.26
C ASP A 192 -19.76 25.03 19.04
N TYR A 193 -20.62 24.00 18.99
CA TYR A 193 -22.06 24.19 18.79
C TYR A 193 -22.86 24.29 20.11
N GLY A 194 -22.17 24.31 21.26
CA GLY A 194 -22.82 24.26 22.59
C GLY A 194 -22.76 25.54 23.43
N SER A 195 -22.13 26.62 22.97
CA SER A 195 -21.99 27.87 23.73
C SER A 195 -22.80 28.99 23.12
N SER A 196 -24.13 28.91 23.22
CA SER A 196 -24.99 30.08 23.04
C SER A 196 -25.20 30.71 24.42
N ASP A 197 -24.46 31.79 24.66
CA ASP A 197 -24.64 32.71 25.78
C ASP A 197 -26.10 33.20 25.82
N SER A 198 -26.76 32.93 26.95
CA SER A 198 -27.96 33.62 27.38
C SER A 198 -27.52 34.80 28.25
N GLU A 199 -27.29 35.95 27.62
CA GLU A 199 -27.33 37.24 28.32
C GLU A 199 -28.59 38.00 27.90
N GLY A 200 -29.45 38.22 28.89
CA GLY A 200 -30.71 38.96 28.85
C GLY A 200 -31.27 39.05 30.26
#